data_AF-D6D7T4-F1
#
_entry.id   AF-D6D7T4-F1
#
_cell.length_a   1.000
_cell.length_b   1.000
_cell.length_c   1.000
_cell.angle_alpha   90.00
_cell.angle_beta   90.00
_cell.angle_gamma   90.00
#
_symmetry.space_group_name_H-M   'P 1'
#
loop_
_entity.id
_entity.type
_entity.pdbx_description
1 polymer ?
#
loop_
_entity_poly.entity_id
_entity_poly.type
_entity_poly.pdbx_seq_one_letter_code
_entity_poly.pdbx_strand_id
1 'polypeptide(L)'
;MFNLYKYENMLYVMTLSGKEIKDFLEMSYYMWTNRMKSPEDHLLWFKEKRREGAEDRASFQNYSFNFDSASGIIYTVDVTKPQGEKITITSMADGSPFRMDKIYKVALNSYRGNGGGELLTKGAGIPQEKLKDRIIFSTDKDLRFYLMNYIEEKGTMDPKALNQWKFVPEKWTVPAAKRDYEYLFRSVR
;
A
#
# COMPACT_ATOMS: atom_id res chain seq x y z
N MET A 1 14.24 -1.09 -16.43
CA MET A 1 13.33 -1.83 -15.52
C MET A 1 13.76 -1.91 -14.07
N PHE A 2 15.04 -2.11 -13.74
CA PHE A 2 15.50 -2.26 -12.36
C PHE A 2 15.18 -1.08 -11.41
N ASN A 3 15.05 0.14 -11.95
CA ASN A 3 14.61 1.30 -11.18
C ASN A 3 13.09 1.33 -10.92
N LEU A 4 12.29 0.72 -11.81
CA LEU A 4 10.83 0.72 -11.72
C LEU A 4 10.33 -0.43 -10.84
N TYR A 5 10.88 -1.63 -11.02
CA TYR A 5 10.52 -2.80 -10.22
C TYR A 5 11.80 -3.58 -9.91
N LYS A 6 12.33 -3.36 -8.71
CA LYS A 6 13.67 -3.82 -8.31
C LYS A 6 13.74 -5.33 -8.04
N TYR A 7 12.65 -5.93 -7.60
CA TYR A 7 12.62 -7.31 -7.09
C TYR A 7 12.10 -8.30 -8.13
N GLU A 8 12.62 -9.52 -8.09
CA GLU A 8 12.23 -10.60 -9.00
C GLU A 8 10.99 -11.34 -8.47
N ASN A 9 9.88 -10.61 -8.34
CA ASN A 9 8.63 -11.16 -7.82
C ASN A 9 7.75 -11.66 -8.97
N MET A 10 7.02 -12.74 -8.74
CA MET A 10 5.93 -13.19 -9.63
C MET A 10 4.65 -12.42 -9.31
N LEU A 11 3.70 -12.42 -10.24
CA LEU A 11 2.33 -12.00 -9.93
C LEU A 11 1.56 -13.21 -9.40
N TYR A 12 0.99 -13.10 -8.22
CA TYR A 12 0.01 -14.04 -7.70
C TYR A 12 -1.39 -13.45 -7.79
N VAL A 13 -2.37 -14.31 -8.04
CA VAL A 13 -3.77 -14.02 -7.74
C VAL A 13 -4.17 -14.90 -6.58
N MET A 14 -4.64 -14.29 -5.50
CA MET A 14 -5.09 -14.97 -4.30
C MET A 14 -6.58 -14.75 -4.06
N THR A 15 -7.21 -15.66 -3.32
CA THR A 15 -8.58 -15.48 -2.83
C THR A 15 -8.57 -14.86 -1.43
N LEU A 16 -9.21 -13.70 -1.28
CA LEU A 16 -9.35 -13.00 0.00
C LEU A 16 -10.81 -12.57 0.20
N SER A 17 -11.32 -12.68 1.42
CA SER A 17 -12.58 -12.06 1.83
C SER A 17 -12.47 -10.54 1.86
N GLY A 18 -13.61 -9.85 1.74
CA GLY A 18 -13.65 -8.40 1.88
C GLY A 18 -13.10 -7.92 3.23
N LYS A 19 -13.32 -8.70 4.29
CA LYS A 19 -12.74 -8.45 5.62
C LYS A 19 -11.22 -8.53 5.61
N GLU A 20 -10.66 -9.61 5.06
CA GLU A 20 -9.20 -9.76 4.96
C GLU A 20 -8.57 -8.62 4.13
N ILE A 21 -9.24 -8.16 3.07
CA ILE A 21 -8.79 -6.99 2.29
C ILE A 21 -8.78 -5.71 3.12
N LYS A 22 -9.85 -5.44 3.88
CA LYS A 22 -9.89 -4.27 4.77
C LYS A 22 -8.79 -4.34 5.82
N ASP A 23 -8.63 -5.48 6.49
CA ASP A 23 -7.67 -5.64 7.58
C ASP A 23 -6.21 -5.58 7.10
N PHE A 24 -5.95 -6.11 5.89
CA PHE A 24 -4.68 -5.92 5.18
C PHE A 24 -4.36 -4.43 5.00
N LEU A 25 -5.33 -3.65 4.51
CA LEU A 25 -5.16 -2.21 4.29
C LEU A 25 -5.02 -1.45 5.61
N GLU A 26 -5.77 -1.82 6.65
CA GLU A 26 -5.62 -1.25 7.99
C GLU A 26 -4.19 -1.40 8.51
N MET A 27 -3.60 -2.60 8.38
CA MET A 27 -2.22 -2.84 8.76
C MET A 27 -1.24 -2.03 7.91
N SER A 28 -1.42 -2.04 6.58
CA SER A 28 -0.58 -1.27 5.66
C SER A 28 -0.58 0.21 6.05
N TYR A 29 -1.74 0.86 6.13
CA TYR A 29 -1.80 2.27 6.48
C TYR A 29 -1.39 2.56 7.93
N TYR A 30 -1.64 1.67 8.88
CA TYR A 30 -1.18 1.84 10.26
C TYR A 30 0.36 1.90 10.36
N MET A 31 1.06 1.01 9.65
CA MET A 31 2.53 0.99 9.63
C MET A 31 3.13 2.25 8.99
N TRP A 32 2.34 3.04 8.27
CA TRP A 32 2.87 4.16 7.48
C TRP A 32 2.35 5.53 7.89
N THR A 33 1.17 5.59 8.53
CA THR A 33 0.51 6.85 8.86
C THR A 33 0.30 7.03 10.34
N ASN A 34 0.54 8.26 10.79
CA ASN A 34 0.28 8.69 12.15
C ASN A 34 -1.21 8.63 12.47
N ARG A 35 -1.53 8.62 13.77
CA ARG A 35 -2.83 9.03 14.28
C ARG A 35 -2.78 10.53 14.59
N MET A 36 -3.08 11.35 13.60
CA MET A 36 -3.06 12.80 13.72
C MET A 36 -4.14 13.27 14.71
N LYS A 37 -3.75 14.16 15.62
CA LYS A 37 -4.60 14.91 16.55
C LYS A 37 -4.78 16.35 16.09
N SER A 38 -3.88 16.88 15.27
CA SER A 38 -3.97 18.21 14.69
C SER A 38 -3.37 18.27 13.27
N PRO A 39 -3.65 19.32 12.46
CA PRO A 39 -3.05 19.48 11.14
C PRO A 39 -1.53 19.75 11.16
N GLU A 40 -0.93 20.00 12.32
CA GLU A 40 0.51 20.20 12.52
C GLU A 40 1.28 18.88 12.64
N ASP A 41 0.61 17.80 13.02
CA ASP A 41 1.24 16.47 13.12
C ASP A 41 1.82 16.04 11.77
N HIS A 42 2.85 15.20 11.81
CA HIS A 42 3.29 14.46 10.62
C HIS A 42 2.19 13.49 10.19
N LEU A 43 1.98 13.39 8.87
CA LEU A 43 1.08 12.40 8.29
C LEU A 43 1.72 11.01 8.32
N LEU A 44 3.01 10.93 7.97
CA LEU A 44 3.76 9.70 7.84
C LEU A 44 4.59 9.39 9.09
N TRP A 45 4.88 8.11 9.31
CA TRP A 45 5.82 7.69 10.36
C TRP A 45 7.27 7.88 9.92
N PHE A 46 7.96 8.80 10.60
CA PHE A 46 9.40 9.00 10.47
C PHE A 46 10.15 8.39 11.65
N LYS A 47 11.42 8.04 11.43
CA LYS A 47 12.31 7.66 12.53
C LYS A 47 12.55 8.86 13.43
N GLU A 48 12.42 8.65 14.74
CA GLU A 48 12.76 9.66 15.74
C GLU A 48 14.24 10.05 15.70
N LYS A 49 15.12 9.05 15.51
CA LYS A 49 16.57 9.26 15.34
C LYS A 49 16.97 9.09 13.89
N ARG A 50 17.71 10.07 13.37
CA ARG A 50 18.32 9.98 12.03
C ARG A 50 19.37 8.86 12.01
N ARG A 51 19.56 8.26 10.84
CA ARG A 51 20.63 7.27 10.65
C ARG A 51 21.98 7.99 10.74
N GLU A 52 22.93 7.36 11.42
CA GLU A 52 24.32 7.81 11.47
C GLU A 52 24.87 7.97 10.05
N GLY A 53 25.42 9.15 9.72
CA GLY A 53 25.90 9.48 8.37
C GLY A 53 24.83 9.95 7.37
N ALA A 54 23.57 10.09 7.78
CA ALA A 54 22.47 10.65 6.97
C ALA A 54 21.70 11.72 7.77
N GLU A 55 22.43 12.64 8.40
CA GLU A 55 21.85 13.71 9.22
C GLU A 55 21.06 14.74 8.40
N ASP A 56 21.28 14.80 7.09
CA ASP A 56 20.69 15.78 6.18
C ASP A 56 19.27 15.41 5.71
N ARG A 57 18.80 14.17 5.95
CA ARG A 57 17.52 13.67 5.42
C ARG A 57 16.72 12.84 6.41
N ALA A 58 15.42 13.07 6.43
CA ALA A 58 14.49 12.21 7.15
C ALA A 58 14.43 10.81 6.53
N SER A 59 14.06 9.82 7.34
CA SER A 59 13.81 8.46 6.85
C SER A 59 12.56 7.87 7.49
N PHE A 60 11.87 7.02 6.73
CA PHE A 60 10.69 6.33 7.22
C PHE A 60 11.03 5.36 8.35
N GLN A 61 10.08 5.23 9.28
CA GLN A 61 10.16 4.26 10.37
C GLN A 61 10.29 2.82 9.82
N ASN A 62 9.51 2.52 8.78
CA ASN A 62 9.43 1.21 8.15
C ASN A 62 10.08 1.21 6.74
N TYR A 63 10.32 0.03 6.18
CA TYR A 63 10.89 -0.12 4.84
C TYR A 63 9.83 0.12 3.76
N SER A 64 10.02 1.11 2.87
CA SER A 64 8.99 1.57 1.91
C SER A 64 8.38 0.50 1.01
N PHE A 65 9.11 -0.59 0.73
CA PHE A 65 8.57 -1.72 -0.01
C PHE A 65 7.50 -2.53 0.75
N ASN A 66 7.19 -2.19 2.00
CA ASN A 66 6.09 -2.76 2.81
C ASN A 66 4.84 -1.86 2.87
N PHE A 67 4.80 -0.75 2.13
CA PHE A 67 3.56 0.00 1.96
C PHE A 67 2.79 -0.51 0.75
N ASP A 68 1.53 -0.87 0.95
CA ASP A 68 0.59 -1.19 -0.12
C ASP A 68 -0.66 -0.31 -0.06
N SER A 69 -1.18 0.03 -1.25
CA SER A 69 -2.50 0.60 -1.46
C SER A 69 -3.28 -0.28 -2.44
N ALA A 70 -4.60 -0.19 -2.44
CA ALA A 70 -5.45 -1.01 -3.30
C ALA A 70 -5.95 -0.23 -4.53
N SER A 71 -6.09 -0.96 -5.62
CA SER A 71 -6.84 -0.55 -6.81
C SER A 71 -8.03 -1.49 -7.01
N GLY A 72 -9.09 -1.01 -7.64
CA GLY A 72 -10.33 -1.75 -7.88
C GLY A 72 -11.42 -1.54 -6.83
N ILE A 73 -11.13 -0.76 -5.79
CA ILE A 73 -12.08 -0.37 -4.73
C ILE A 73 -11.96 1.12 -4.45
N ILE A 74 -13.06 1.75 -4.03
CA ILE A 74 -13.11 3.14 -3.59
C ILE A 74 -13.08 3.18 -2.07
N TYR A 75 -12.10 3.87 -1.47
CA TYR A 75 -11.98 3.92 -0.01
C TYR A 75 -11.31 5.21 0.51
N THR A 76 -11.52 5.50 1.79
CA THR A 76 -10.82 6.59 2.48
C THR A 76 -9.94 6.05 3.61
N VAL A 77 -8.91 6.83 3.95
CA VAL A 77 -8.00 6.55 5.07
C VAL A 77 -8.10 7.69 6.09
N ASP A 78 -8.82 7.46 7.19
CA ASP A 78 -8.98 8.43 8.26
C ASP A 78 -7.79 8.41 9.20
N VAL A 79 -6.95 9.44 9.12
CA VAL A 79 -5.73 9.54 9.91
C VAL A 79 -5.98 9.99 11.35
N THR A 80 -7.22 10.36 11.70
CA THR A 80 -7.60 10.67 13.09
C THR A 80 -7.92 9.41 13.90
N LYS A 81 -8.13 8.29 13.21
CA LYS A 81 -8.55 7.01 13.77
C LYS A 81 -7.38 6.09 14.12
N PRO A 82 -7.54 5.24 15.15
CA PRO A 82 -6.57 4.19 15.46
C PRO A 82 -6.59 3.08 14.40
N GLN A 83 -5.59 2.19 14.44
CA GLN A 83 -5.56 0.97 13.61
C GLN A 83 -6.87 0.18 13.74
N GLY A 84 -7.37 -0.34 12.62
CA GLY A 84 -8.63 -1.10 12.56
C GLY A 84 -9.85 -0.22 12.22
N GLU A 85 -9.71 1.10 12.40
CA GLU A 85 -10.74 2.10 12.12
C GLU A 85 -10.31 3.14 11.07
N LYS A 86 -9.13 3.01 10.47
CA LYS A 86 -8.65 3.99 9.49
C LYS A 86 -9.36 3.84 8.14
N ILE A 87 -9.67 2.62 7.72
CA ILE A 87 -10.12 2.31 6.37
C ILE A 87 -11.64 2.23 6.31
N THR A 88 -12.22 3.04 5.42
CA THR A 88 -13.64 2.93 5.04
C THR A 88 -13.73 2.64 3.54
N ILE A 89 -14.11 1.41 3.19
CA ILE A 89 -14.33 1.00 1.80
C ILE A 89 -15.78 1.31 1.44
N THR A 90 -15.98 2.11 0.39
CA THR A 90 -17.30 2.57 -0.06
C THR A 90 -17.89 1.62 -1.08
N SER A 91 -17.11 1.20 -2.09
CA SER A 91 -17.59 0.35 -3.19
C SER A 91 -16.43 -0.29 -3.95
N MET A 92 -16.75 -1.16 -4.90
CA MET A 92 -15.84 -1.48 -5.99
C MET A 92 -15.70 -0.25 -6.91
N ALA A 93 -14.58 -0.17 -7.63
CA ALA A 93 -14.31 0.93 -8.57
C ALA A 93 -15.21 0.91 -9.81
N ASP A 94 -15.82 -0.25 -10.13
CA ASP A 94 -16.80 -0.41 -11.20
C ASP A 94 -18.23 0.02 -10.79
N GLY A 95 -18.39 0.53 -9.56
CA GLY A 95 -19.67 0.94 -8.99
C GLY A 95 -20.45 -0.17 -8.28
N SER A 96 -20.01 -1.42 -8.36
CA SER A 96 -20.67 -2.52 -7.64
C SER A 96 -20.40 -2.47 -6.13
N PRO A 97 -21.27 -3.07 -5.29
CA PRO A 97 -21.08 -3.06 -3.84
C PRO A 97 -19.85 -3.87 -3.40
N PHE A 98 -19.03 -3.29 -2.51
CA PHE A 98 -18.02 -4.05 -1.77
C PHE A 98 -18.66 -4.68 -0.53
N ARG A 99 -18.59 -6.00 -0.43
CA ARG A 99 -19.10 -6.80 0.69
C ARG A 99 -17.97 -7.46 1.47
N MET A 100 -18.05 -7.41 2.80
CA MET A 100 -17.01 -7.92 3.72
C MET A 100 -16.90 -9.45 3.74
N ASP A 101 -18.02 -10.15 3.54
CA ASP A 101 -18.16 -11.60 3.54
C ASP A 101 -17.89 -12.26 2.17
N LYS A 102 -17.89 -11.46 1.10
CA LYS A 102 -17.61 -11.95 -0.25
C LYS A 102 -16.12 -12.28 -0.42
N ILE A 103 -15.84 -13.34 -1.17
CA ILE A 103 -14.49 -13.69 -1.63
C ILE A 103 -14.18 -12.98 -2.95
N TYR A 104 -13.03 -12.33 -3.01
CA TYR A 104 -12.49 -11.64 -4.17
C TYR A 104 -11.21 -12.31 -4.65
N LYS A 105 -10.91 -12.10 -5.93
CA LYS A 105 -9.61 -12.41 -6.50
C LYS A 105 -8.74 -11.15 -6.40
N VAL A 106 -7.61 -11.26 -5.72
CA VAL A 106 -6.72 -10.14 -5.43
C VAL A 106 -5.37 -10.41 -6.05
N ALA A 107 -4.91 -9.49 -6.89
CA ALA A 107 -3.61 -9.53 -7.52
C ALA A 107 -2.56 -8.89 -6.61
N LEU A 108 -1.48 -9.60 -6.33
CA LEU A 108 -0.39 -9.14 -5.46
C LEU A 108 0.92 -9.83 -5.87
N ASN A 109 2.06 -9.28 -5.47
CA ASN A 109 3.34 -9.90 -5.81
C ASN A 109 3.66 -11.11 -4.92
N SER A 110 4.53 -12.01 -5.39
CA SER A 110 4.89 -13.22 -4.66
C SER A 110 5.51 -12.96 -3.27
N TYR A 111 6.17 -11.81 -3.06
CA TYR A 111 6.66 -11.44 -1.72
C TYR A 111 5.50 -11.31 -0.73
N ARG A 112 4.46 -10.54 -1.09
CA ARG A 112 3.24 -10.41 -0.27
C ARG A 112 2.53 -11.74 -0.13
N GLY A 113 2.38 -12.49 -1.22
CA GLY A 113 1.62 -13.74 -1.22
C GLY A 113 2.23 -14.84 -0.36
N ASN A 114 3.54 -14.77 -0.12
CA ASN A 114 4.24 -15.65 0.81
C ASN A 114 4.32 -15.10 2.25
N GLY A 115 3.60 -14.01 2.57
CA GLY A 115 3.51 -13.45 3.92
C GLY A 115 4.48 -12.30 4.22
N GLY A 116 5.27 -11.87 3.22
CA GLY A 116 6.23 -10.79 3.36
C GLY A 116 5.57 -9.47 3.79
N GLY A 117 6.22 -8.76 4.72
CA GLY A 117 5.70 -7.53 5.30
C GLY A 117 4.56 -7.72 6.32
N GLU A 118 4.18 -8.96 6.61
CA GLU A 118 3.19 -9.35 7.64
C GLU A 118 1.77 -8.80 7.42
N LEU A 119 1.48 -8.26 6.23
CA LEU A 119 0.16 -7.66 5.93
C LEU A 119 -0.94 -8.72 5.78
N LEU A 120 -0.65 -9.88 5.16
CA LEU A 120 -1.60 -11.00 5.08
C LEU A 120 -1.67 -11.79 6.38
N THR A 121 -0.56 -11.94 7.09
CA THR A 121 -0.50 -12.76 8.31
C THR A 121 -1.00 -11.99 9.52
N LYS A 122 -0.27 -10.97 9.99
CA LYS A 122 -0.69 -10.17 11.15
C LYS A 122 -1.81 -9.20 10.81
N GLY A 123 -1.79 -8.62 9.62
CA GLY A 123 -2.84 -7.69 9.18
C GLY A 123 -4.17 -8.39 8.96
N ALA A 124 -4.25 -9.27 7.97
CA ALA A 124 -5.48 -9.98 7.62
C ALA A 124 -5.77 -11.22 8.48
N GLY A 125 -4.86 -11.64 9.37
CA GLY A 125 -5.07 -12.76 10.27
C GLY A 125 -4.96 -14.14 9.59
N ILE A 126 -4.38 -14.23 8.39
CA ILE A 126 -4.27 -15.49 7.64
C ILE A 126 -3.06 -16.27 8.18
N PRO A 127 -3.24 -17.51 8.69
CA PRO A 127 -2.12 -18.32 9.12
C PRO A 127 -1.12 -18.56 7.99
N GLN A 128 0.19 -18.54 8.31
CA GLN A 128 1.27 -18.64 7.31
C GLN A 128 1.13 -19.88 6.42
N GLU A 129 0.77 -21.01 7.02
CA GLU A 129 0.57 -22.29 6.34
C GLU A 129 -0.63 -22.30 5.39
N LYS A 130 -1.60 -21.39 5.58
CA LYS A 130 -2.78 -21.27 4.73
C LYS A 130 -2.58 -20.37 3.51
N LEU A 131 -1.50 -19.58 3.46
CA LEU A 131 -1.27 -18.66 2.34
C LEU A 131 -1.16 -19.37 1.00
N LYS A 132 -0.47 -20.51 0.95
CA LYS A 132 -0.29 -21.28 -0.29
C LYS A 132 -1.62 -21.74 -0.88
N ASP A 133 -2.55 -22.18 -0.04
CA ASP A 133 -3.86 -22.67 -0.44
C ASP A 133 -4.74 -21.56 -1.05
N ARG A 134 -4.43 -20.29 -0.78
CA ARG A 134 -5.17 -19.13 -1.31
C ARG A 134 -4.73 -18.73 -2.71
N ILE A 135 -3.54 -19.17 -3.17
CA ILE A 135 -2.99 -18.81 -4.48
C ILE A 135 -3.72 -19.63 -5.55
N ILE A 136 -4.45 -18.95 -6.43
CA ILE A 136 -5.21 -19.58 -7.52
C ILE A 136 -4.55 -19.39 -8.89
N PHE A 137 -3.55 -18.51 -8.98
CA PHE A 137 -2.77 -18.30 -10.19
C PHE A 137 -1.40 -17.69 -9.84
N SER A 138 -0.37 -18.07 -10.60
CA SER A 138 0.93 -17.41 -10.65
C SER A 138 1.35 -17.23 -12.09
N THR A 139 2.04 -16.14 -12.40
CA THR A 139 2.74 -16.02 -13.68
C THR A 139 3.89 -17.02 -13.79
N ASP A 140 4.34 -17.31 -15.02
CA ASP A 140 5.49 -18.17 -15.32
C ASP A 140 6.82 -17.41 -15.34
N LYS A 141 6.76 -16.09 -15.51
CA LYS A 141 7.92 -15.17 -15.46
C LYS A 141 7.71 -14.07 -14.42
N ASP A 142 8.79 -13.39 -14.07
CA ASP A 142 8.73 -12.31 -13.08
C ASP A 142 7.97 -11.08 -13.62
N LEU A 143 7.49 -10.25 -12.71
CA LEU A 143 6.71 -9.05 -13.02
C LEU A 143 7.46 -8.06 -13.92
N ARG A 144 8.79 -7.98 -13.88
CA ARG A 144 9.54 -7.10 -14.80
C ARG A 144 9.38 -7.57 -16.23
N PHE A 145 9.40 -8.88 -16.49
CA PHE A 145 9.15 -9.43 -17.83
C PHE A 145 7.81 -8.94 -18.39
N TYR A 146 6.73 -9.11 -17.63
CA TYR A 146 5.40 -8.68 -18.09
C TYR A 146 5.25 -7.17 -18.18
N LEU A 147 5.89 -6.40 -17.28
CA LEU A 147 5.92 -4.94 -17.38
C LEU A 147 6.67 -4.47 -18.63
N MET A 148 7.79 -5.11 -19.00
CA MET A 148 8.51 -4.80 -20.24
C MET A 148 7.62 -5.04 -21.46
N ASN A 149 7.05 -6.24 -21.58
CA ASN A 149 6.19 -6.57 -22.70
C ASN A 149 5.01 -5.61 -22.82
N TYR A 150 4.37 -5.24 -21.69
CA TYR A 150 3.27 -4.30 -21.70
C TYR A 150 3.70 -2.90 -22.18
N ILE A 151 4.86 -2.40 -21.74
CA ILE A 151 5.38 -1.10 -22.17
C ILE A 151 5.76 -1.14 -23.65
N GLU A 152 6.40 -2.21 -24.11
CA GLU A 152 6.78 -2.42 -25.51
C GLU A 152 5.53 -2.47 -26.42
N GLU A 153 4.51 -3.22 -26.02
CA GLU A 153 3.24 -3.33 -26.76
C GLU A 153 2.49 -2.00 -26.80
N LYS A 154 2.47 -1.25 -25.70
CA LYS A 154 1.80 0.07 -25.63
C LYS A 154 2.58 1.16 -26.36
N GLY A 155 3.90 1.04 -26.46
CA GLY A 155 4.79 2.06 -26.99
C GLY A 155 4.83 3.31 -26.11
N THR A 156 3.87 4.22 -26.29
CA THR A 156 3.78 5.46 -25.51
C THR A 156 2.90 5.28 -24.29
N MET A 157 3.45 5.58 -23.12
CA MET A 157 2.76 5.46 -21.83
C MET A 157 2.11 6.78 -21.42
N ASP A 158 0.80 6.75 -21.13
CA ASP A 158 0.06 7.89 -20.54
C ASP A 158 -0.75 7.46 -19.29
N PRO A 159 -0.08 7.09 -18.19
CA PRO A 159 -0.76 6.65 -16.98
C PRO A 159 -1.52 7.81 -16.31
N LYS A 160 -2.76 7.55 -15.89
CA LYS A 160 -3.57 8.51 -15.13
C LYS A 160 -3.75 8.06 -13.68
N ALA A 161 -3.82 9.02 -12.77
CA ALA A 161 -4.17 8.73 -11.39
C ALA A 161 -5.58 8.15 -11.32
N LEU A 162 -5.74 7.01 -10.64
CA LEU A 162 -7.03 6.35 -10.50
C LEU A 162 -7.97 7.10 -9.55
N ASN A 163 -7.42 7.88 -8.61
CA ASN A 163 -8.17 8.65 -7.60
C ASN A 163 -9.18 7.81 -6.80
N GLN A 164 -8.84 6.53 -6.58
CA GLN A 164 -9.70 5.56 -5.90
C GLN A 164 -9.60 5.61 -4.38
N TRP A 165 -8.61 6.33 -3.84
CA TRP A 165 -8.50 6.55 -2.41
C TRP A 165 -7.85 7.87 -2.06
N LYS A 166 -8.11 8.32 -0.83
CA LYS A 166 -7.51 9.53 -0.25
C LYS A 166 -7.44 9.49 1.26
N PHE A 167 -6.49 10.26 1.82
CA PHE A 167 -6.42 10.52 3.26
C PHE A 167 -7.45 11.56 3.67
N VAL A 168 -8.15 11.31 4.78
CA VAL A 168 -9.13 12.25 5.36
C VAL A 168 -8.79 12.51 6.84
N PRO A 169 -9.11 13.70 7.37
CA PRO A 169 -9.69 14.86 6.67
C PRO A 169 -8.64 15.62 5.83
N GLU A 170 -9.00 15.99 4.60
CA GLU A 170 -8.08 16.65 3.64
C GLU A 170 -7.54 17.99 4.13
N LYS A 171 -8.33 18.72 4.93
CA LYS A 171 -7.90 19.95 5.61
C LYS A 171 -6.65 19.76 6.50
N TRP A 172 -6.38 18.54 6.94
CA TRP A 172 -5.18 18.19 7.72
C TRP A 172 -4.15 17.50 6.83
N THR A 173 -4.58 16.53 6.03
CA THR A 173 -3.67 15.62 5.34
C THR A 173 -2.98 16.28 4.14
N VAL A 174 -3.65 17.20 3.43
CA VAL A 174 -3.05 17.92 2.30
C VAL A 174 -1.86 18.81 2.73
N PRO A 175 -2.00 19.71 3.72
CA PRO A 175 -0.86 20.49 4.19
C PRO A 175 0.21 19.62 4.87
N ALA A 176 -0.17 18.59 5.63
CA ALA A 176 0.78 17.67 6.26
C ALA A 176 1.61 16.89 5.22
N ALA A 177 0.97 16.35 4.17
CA ALA A 177 1.66 15.66 3.09
C ALA A 177 2.69 16.55 2.38
N LYS A 178 2.36 17.84 2.17
CA LYS A 178 3.32 18.81 1.61
C LYS A 178 4.53 19.00 2.54
N ARG A 179 4.31 19.18 3.84
CA ARG A 179 5.41 19.31 4.81
C ARG A 179 6.26 18.05 4.90
N ASP A 180 5.63 16.88 4.94
CA ASP A 180 6.30 15.58 4.98
C ASP A 180 7.14 15.33 3.72
N TYR A 181 6.64 15.74 2.55
CA TYR A 181 7.41 15.70 1.30
C TYR A 181 8.67 16.59 1.39
N GLU A 182 8.54 17.83 1.85
CA GLU A 182 9.69 18.71 2.04
C GLU A 182 10.67 18.13 3.07
N TYR A 183 10.17 17.56 4.17
CA TYR A 183 10.98 16.93 5.21
C TYR A 183 11.77 15.71 4.71
N LEU A 184 11.21 14.94 3.78
CA LEU A 184 11.84 13.76 3.17
C LEU A 184 12.90 14.11 2.12
N PHE A 185 12.59 15.06 1.25
CA PHE A 185 13.33 15.22 -0.01
C PHE A 185 14.11 16.52 -0.12
N ARG A 186 13.85 17.51 0.74
CA ARG A 186 14.60 18.76 0.72
C ARG A 186 15.90 18.56 1.50
N SER A 187 17.02 18.56 0.79
CA SER A 187 18.34 18.62 1.41
C SER A 187 18.45 19.88 2.26
N VAL A 188 18.86 19.75 3.51
CA VAL A 188 19.50 20.88 4.21
C VAL A 188 20.77 21.16 3.42
N ARG A 189 20.81 22.29 2.71
CA ARG A 189 22.04 22.78 2.08
C ARG A 189 23.01 23.26 3.15
#